data_AF-A0A848H4I7-F1
#
_entry.id   AF-A0A848H4I7-F1
#
_cell.length_a   1.000
_cell.length_b   1.000
_cell.length_c   1.000
_cell.angle_alpha   90.00
_cell.angle_beta   90.00
_cell.angle_gamma   90.00
#
_symmetry.space_group_name_H-M   'P 1'
#
loop_
_entity.id
_entity.type
_entity.pdbx_description
1 polymer ?
#
loop_
_entity_poly.entity_id
_entity_poly.type
_entity_poly.pdbx_seq_one_letter_code
_entity_poly.pdbx_strand_id
1 'polypeptide(L)'
;MGDSVVKTWLTGVLLLALAAAAHSQIYRSVGPDGKVTFTDKPPTAETAQARAQAAPAPTASAAPAPLAAPAGVSAPSLSNAAPAPAGGMEKSARDVIGEYELVQAFRSTCGFAFPDEQGRYGTAADQWASRNKAMAQRALDVAGSLLGEDGRMQLRSVVVREAHNSADRAARVPTPAAKTWCEDRLRDLAPGGKSDQVVQAGHAVLATYRPQGR
;
A
#
# COMPACT_ATOMS: atom_id res chain seq x y z
N MET A 1 29.88 51.87 7.67
CA MET A 1 28.58 51.34 8.15
C MET A 1 28.23 50.02 7.43
N GLY A 2 29.18 49.09 7.24
CA GLY A 2 28.95 47.83 6.50
C GLY A 2 29.32 46.56 7.27
N ASP A 3 30.22 46.65 8.24
CA ASP A 3 30.81 45.46 8.89
C ASP A 3 29.99 44.89 10.05
N SER A 4 29.05 45.66 10.60
CA SER A 4 28.26 45.25 11.77
C SER A 4 27.03 44.40 11.41
N VAL A 5 26.57 44.41 10.16
CA VAL A 5 25.37 43.66 9.75
C VAL A 5 25.72 42.19 9.51
N VAL A 6 26.85 41.90 8.86
CA VAL A 6 27.27 40.53 8.51
C VAL A 6 27.55 39.67 9.74
N LYS A 7 28.05 40.27 10.83
CA LYS A 7 28.42 39.55 12.05
C LYS A 7 27.21 39.05 12.85
N THR A 8 26.07 39.74 12.77
CA THR A 8 24.82 39.38 13.45
C THR A 8 24.11 38.21 12.78
N TRP A 9 24.24 38.05 11.46
CA TRP A 9 23.63 36.91 10.73
C TRP A 9 24.38 35.59 10.96
N LEU A 10 25.71 35.63 11.10
CA LEU A 10 26.52 34.43 11.33
C LEU A 10 26.33 33.81 12.72
N THR A 11 25.98 34.60 13.74
CA THR A 11 25.75 34.06 15.10
C THR A 11 24.38 33.36 15.23
N GLY A 12 23.37 33.79 14.46
CA GLY A 12 22.04 33.19 14.47
C GLY A 12 21.97 31.80 13.82
N VAL A 13 22.75 31.56 12.76
CA VAL A 13 22.77 30.26 12.06
C VAL A 13 23.49 29.18 12.86
N LEU A 14 24.51 29.55 13.65
CA LEU A 14 25.28 28.58 14.45
C LEU A 14 24.49 28.02 15.65
N LEU A 15 23.58 28.81 16.23
CA LEU A 15 22.74 28.37 17.36
C LEU A 15 21.56 27.47 16.94
N LEU A 16 21.09 27.57 15.68
CA LEU A 16 19.99 26.74 15.18
C LEU A 16 20.45 25.34 14.74
N ALA A 17 21.75 25.16 14.44
CA ALA A 17 22.30 23.90 13.95
C ALA A 17 22.54 22.85 15.05
N LEU A 18 22.62 23.24 16.34
CA LEU A 18 22.89 22.30 17.44
C LEU A 18 21.63 21.61 18.00
N ALA A 19 20.42 21.99 17.59
CA ALA A 19 19.18 21.41 18.12
C ALA A 19 18.67 20.17 17.36
N ALA A 20 19.31 19.77 16.25
CA ALA A 20 18.77 18.75 15.34
C ALA A 20 19.18 17.29 15.67
N ALA A 21 20.00 17.04 16.70
CA ALA A 21 20.65 15.74 16.90
C ALA A 21 20.09 14.88 18.07
N ALA A 22 18.88 15.15 18.56
CA ALA A 22 18.25 14.34 19.61
C ALA A 22 16.91 13.75 19.16
N HIS A 23 16.95 12.82 18.19
CA HIS A 23 15.84 11.89 18.00
C HIS A 23 16.10 10.63 18.85
N SER A 24 15.39 10.49 19.97
CA SER A 24 15.33 9.23 20.71
C SER A 24 14.67 8.17 19.81
N GLN A 25 15.47 7.27 19.24
CA GLN A 25 14.97 6.16 18.44
C GLN A 25 14.38 5.12 19.39
N ILE A 26 13.07 5.20 19.62
CA ILE A 26 12.35 4.17 20.39
C ILE A 26 12.13 2.96 19.49
N TYR A 27 12.77 1.83 19.81
CA TYR A 27 12.67 0.60 19.03
C TYR A 27 11.43 -0.18 19.47
N ARG A 28 10.59 -0.58 18.51
CA ARG A 28 9.44 -1.46 18.77
C ARG A 28 9.76 -2.90 18.40
N SER A 29 9.47 -3.85 19.27
CA SER A 29 9.46 -5.28 18.97
C SER A 29 8.05 -5.83 19.14
N VAL A 30 7.67 -6.74 18.25
CA VAL A 30 6.39 -7.45 18.34
C VAL A 30 6.70 -8.90 18.70
N GLY A 31 6.18 -9.34 19.84
CA GLY A 31 6.27 -10.72 20.30
C GLY A 31 5.44 -11.67 19.43
N PRO A 32 5.70 -12.99 19.50
CA PRO A 32 4.92 -14.00 18.78
C PRO A 32 3.45 -14.06 19.22
N ASP A 33 3.16 -13.52 20.41
CA ASP A 33 1.84 -13.29 21.01
C ASP A 33 1.18 -11.97 20.56
N GLY A 34 1.81 -11.20 19.68
CA GLY A 34 1.28 -9.96 19.13
C GLY A 34 1.45 -8.72 20.02
N LYS A 35 2.08 -8.86 21.20
CA LYS A 35 2.34 -7.73 22.09
C LYS A 35 3.47 -6.85 21.58
N VAL A 36 3.26 -5.53 21.63
CA VAL A 36 4.26 -4.53 21.25
C VAL A 36 5.04 -4.10 22.48
N THR A 37 6.36 -4.30 22.45
CA THR A 37 7.27 -3.84 23.50
C THR A 37 8.15 -2.73 22.92
N PHE A 38 8.25 -1.61 23.64
CA PHE A 38 9.11 -0.50 23.28
C PHE A 38 10.40 -0.56 24.10
N THR A 39 11.55 -0.43 23.45
CA THR A 39 12.87 -0.45 24.08
C THR A 39 13.71 0.72 23.59
N ASP A 40 14.37 1.39 24.53
CA ASP A 40 15.35 2.44 24.24
C ASP A 40 16.74 1.89 23.90
N LYS A 41 16.94 0.57 24.01
CA LYS A 41 18.23 -0.06 23.72
C LYS A 41 18.32 -0.46 22.24
N PRO A 42 19.33 0.02 21.49
CA PRO A 42 19.52 -0.40 20.10
C PRO A 42 19.77 -1.91 20.01
N PRO A 43 19.20 -2.61 19.02
CA PRO A 43 19.39 -4.05 18.89
C PRO A 43 20.85 -4.37 18.58
N THR A 44 21.49 -5.15 19.45
CA THR A 44 22.83 -5.70 19.21
C THR A 44 22.79 -6.72 18.08
N ALA A 45 23.79 -6.71 17.19
CA ALA A 45 23.84 -7.50 15.95
C ALA A 45 23.64 -9.03 16.16
N GLU A 46 23.91 -9.54 17.36
CA GLU A 46 23.74 -10.94 17.71
C GLU A 46 22.26 -11.40 17.72
N THR A 47 21.33 -10.52 18.12
CA THR A 47 19.89 -10.83 18.15
C THR A 47 19.25 -10.79 16.76
N ALA A 48 19.89 -10.11 15.80
CA ALA A 48 19.46 -10.08 14.40
C ALA A 48 19.79 -11.39 13.66
N GLN A 49 20.91 -12.05 14.01
CA GLN A 49 21.34 -13.29 13.38
C GLN A 49 20.61 -14.54 13.90
N ALA A 50 20.21 -14.56 15.18
CA ALA A 50 19.40 -15.66 15.73
C ALA A 50 18.01 -15.77 15.06
N ARG A 51 17.49 -14.68 14.49
CA ARG A 51 16.21 -14.68 13.75
C ARG A 51 16.35 -15.14 12.29
N ALA A 52 17.58 -15.19 11.76
CA ALA A 52 17.87 -15.58 10.38
C ALA A 52 18.17 -17.10 10.22
N GLN A 53 18.41 -17.84 11.31
CA GLN A 53 18.82 -19.24 11.27
C GLN A 53 17.68 -20.27 11.31
N ALA A 54 16.42 -19.84 11.32
CA ALA A 54 15.26 -20.74 11.28
C ALA A 54 14.65 -20.92 9.88
N ALA A 55 15.43 -20.72 8.82
CA ALA A 55 15.02 -21.00 7.44
C ALA A 55 15.96 -22.06 6.82
N PRO A 56 15.45 -23.22 6.34
CA PRO A 56 16.29 -24.19 5.67
C PRO A 56 16.74 -23.65 4.30
N ALA A 57 18.05 -23.71 4.05
CA ALA A 57 18.68 -23.25 2.81
C ALA A 57 18.49 -24.27 1.66
N PRO A 58 18.24 -23.83 0.41
CA PRO A 58 18.31 -24.71 -0.75
C PRO A 58 19.74 -24.76 -1.30
N THR A 59 20.28 -25.96 -1.47
CA THR A 59 21.52 -26.23 -2.21
C THR A 59 21.31 -26.07 -3.71
N ALA A 60 22.19 -25.30 -4.37
CA ALA A 60 22.22 -25.12 -5.82
C ALA A 60 23.14 -26.15 -6.51
N SER A 61 22.72 -26.69 -7.66
CA SER A 61 23.62 -27.28 -8.67
C SER A 61 23.03 -27.19 -10.09
N ALA A 62 23.76 -26.46 -10.96
CA ALA A 62 23.94 -26.46 -12.43
C ALA A 62 22.78 -26.64 -13.46
N ALA A 63 22.45 -25.52 -14.17
CA ALA A 63 22.23 -25.21 -15.63
C ALA A 63 21.46 -26.15 -16.63
N PRO A 64 20.95 -25.66 -17.80
CA PRO A 64 20.35 -24.34 -18.17
C PRO A 64 18.99 -24.41 -18.96
N ALA A 65 18.12 -23.38 -18.80
CA ALA A 65 17.04 -22.85 -19.68
C ALA A 65 15.96 -23.80 -20.34
N PRO A 66 14.71 -23.35 -20.66
CA PRO A 66 14.26 -21.97 -20.87
C PRO A 66 12.98 -21.54 -20.10
N LEU A 67 12.85 -20.21 -19.98
CA LEU A 67 11.64 -19.39 -19.82
C LEU A 67 10.32 -20.12 -19.51
N ALA A 68 9.96 -20.19 -18.23
CA ALA A 68 8.59 -20.34 -17.79
C ALA A 68 8.31 -19.31 -16.69
N ALA A 69 7.28 -18.49 -16.90
CA ALA A 69 6.82 -17.48 -15.94
C ALA A 69 6.44 -18.14 -14.60
N PRO A 70 6.77 -17.57 -13.43
CA PRO A 70 6.20 -18.05 -12.19
C PRO A 70 4.77 -17.50 -12.04
N ALA A 71 3.82 -18.39 -12.32
CA ALA A 71 2.50 -18.34 -11.71
C ALA A 71 2.64 -18.36 -10.18
N GLY A 72 1.78 -17.60 -9.51
CA GLY A 72 1.29 -17.89 -8.17
C GLY A 72 2.24 -17.62 -7.02
N VAL A 73 2.18 -16.41 -6.47
CA VAL A 73 2.41 -16.24 -5.02
C VAL A 73 1.03 -16.24 -4.38
N SER A 74 0.72 -17.34 -3.69
CA SER A 74 -0.51 -17.52 -2.91
C SER A 74 -0.64 -16.39 -1.88
N ALA A 75 -1.75 -15.65 -1.96
CA ALA A 75 -2.17 -14.75 -0.91
C ALA A 75 -2.44 -15.52 0.40
N PRO A 76 -2.25 -14.93 1.59
CA PRO A 76 -2.64 -15.56 2.84
C PRO A 76 -4.15 -15.80 2.85
N SER A 77 -4.52 -17.07 3.02
CA SER A 77 -5.90 -17.54 3.06
C SER A 77 -6.57 -17.09 4.37
N LEU A 78 -7.66 -16.32 4.28
CA LEU A 78 -8.53 -15.95 5.41
C LEU A 78 -9.51 -17.08 5.78
N SER A 79 -9.19 -18.33 5.44
CA SER A 79 -10.13 -19.43 5.60
C SER A 79 -10.02 -20.08 6.98
N ASN A 80 -10.89 -19.67 7.89
CA ASN A 80 -11.51 -20.55 8.88
C ASN A 80 -12.85 -19.95 9.36
N ALA A 81 -13.83 -19.95 8.45
CA ALA A 81 -15.26 -19.92 8.75
C ALA A 81 -16.01 -20.60 7.59
N ALA A 82 -17.09 -21.33 7.90
CA ALA A 82 -17.82 -22.24 7.02
C ALA A 82 -18.15 -21.70 5.60
N PRO A 83 -18.33 -22.57 4.58
CA PRO A 83 -18.61 -22.11 3.22
C PRO A 83 -20.07 -21.66 3.11
N ALA A 84 -20.25 -20.34 3.06
CA ALA A 84 -21.49 -19.68 2.65
C ALA A 84 -21.25 -18.91 1.32
N PRO A 85 -22.31 -18.53 0.58
CA PRO A 85 -22.23 -17.64 -0.60
C PRO A 85 -21.55 -16.27 -0.36
N ALA A 86 -21.06 -16.00 0.86
CA ALA A 86 -20.31 -14.82 1.29
C ALA A 86 -18.99 -14.60 0.54
N GLY A 87 -18.38 -15.64 -0.02
CA GLY A 87 -17.08 -15.52 -0.72
C GLY A 87 -17.11 -14.56 -1.91
N GLY A 88 -18.22 -14.51 -2.65
CA GLY A 88 -18.37 -13.59 -3.79
C GLY A 88 -18.49 -12.11 -3.38
N MET A 89 -19.20 -11.84 -2.28
CA MET A 89 -19.37 -10.47 -1.77
C MET A 89 -18.12 -9.94 -1.11
N GLU A 90 -17.44 -10.77 -0.30
CA GLU A 90 -16.16 -10.37 0.30
C GLU A 90 -15.11 -10.09 -0.78
N LYS A 91 -15.01 -10.97 -1.79
CA LYS A 91 -14.12 -10.75 -2.93
C LYS A 91 -14.47 -9.44 -3.66
N SER A 92 -15.75 -9.21 -3.95
CA SER A 92 -16.19 -7.98 -4.64
C SER A 92 -15.89 -6.72 -3.83
N ALA A 93 -16.08 -6.77 -2.50
CA ALA A 93 -15.72 -5.66 -1.63
C ALA A 93 -14.21 -5.43 -1.63
N ARG A 94 -13.40 -6.51 -1.53
CA ARG A 94 -11.94 -6.44 -1.61
C ARG A 94 -11.46 -5.84 -2.92
N ASP A 95 -12.02 -6.26 -4.05
CA ASP A 95 -11.64 -5.78 -5.38
C ASP A 95 -11.93 -4.27 -5.51
N VAL A 96 -13.11 -3.81 -5.09
CA VAL A 96 -13.49 -2.38 -5.13
C VAL A 96 -12.60 -1.54 -4.19
N ILE A 97 -12.38 -1.99 -2.95
CA ILE A 97 -11.53 -1.28 -1.99
C ILE A 97 -10.07 -1.26 -2.48
N GLY A 98 -9.58 -2.39 -2.96
CA GLY A 98 -8.22 -2.54 -3.50
C GLY A 98 -7.97 -1.63 -4.68
N GLU A 99 -8.93 -1.52 -5.60
CA GLU A 99 -8.84 -0.59 -6.72
C GLU A 99 -8.74 0.86 -6.24
N TYR A 100 -9.56 1.25 -5.26
CA TYR A 100 -9.52 2.60 -4.69
C TYR A 100 -8.16 2.93 -4.05
N GLU A 101 -7.61 2.03 -3.24
CA GLU A 101 -6.29 2.20 -2.62
C GLU A 101 -5.17 2.19 -3.66
N LEU A 102 -5.29 1.39 -4.74
CA LEU A 102 -4.36 1.39 -5.86
C LEU A 102 -4.34 2.74 -6.61
N VAL A 103 -5.48 3.38 -6.79
CA VAL A 103 -5.55 4.72 -7.40
C VAL A 103 -4.85 5.77 -6.54
N GLN A 104 -4.98 5.68 -5.20
CA GLN A 104 -4.27 6.58 -4.30
C GLN A 104 -2.75 6.36 -4.34
N ALA A 105 -2.31 5.11 -4.35
CA ALA A 105 -0.90 4.76 -4.51
C ALA A 105 -0.34 5.23 -5.87
N PHE A 106 -1.11 5.08 -6.96
CA PHE A 106 -0.77 5.62 -8.27
C PHE A 106 -0.53 7.14 -8.24
N ARG A 107 -1.44 7.89 -7.60
CA ARG A 107 -1.31 9.35 -7.47
C ARG A 107 0.01 9.74 -6.82
N SER A 108 0.35 9.14 -5.68
CA SER A 108 1.59 9.47 -4.98
C SER A 108 2.82 9.05 -5.78
N THR A 109 2.80 7.84 -6.33
CA THR A 109 3.98 7.24 -6.98
C THR A 109 4.29 7.92 -8.30
N CYS A 110 3.30 8.07 -9.19
CA CYS A 110 3.53 8.71 -10.49
C CYS A 110 3.76 10.22 -10.35
N GLY A 111 3.12 10.87 -9.37
CA GLY A 111 3.36 12.28 -9.08
C GLY A 111 4.78 12.55 -8.58
N PHE A 112 5.35 11.66 -7.75
CA PHE A 112 6.73 11.76 -7.28
C PHE A 112 7.74 11.39 -8.39
N ALA A 113 7.47 10.32 -9.14
CA ALA A 113 8.37 9.84 -10.18
C ALA A 113 8.46 10.80 -11.40
N PHE A 114 7.39 11.54 -11.69
CA PHE A 114 7.29 12.43 -12.85
C PHE A 114 6.67 13.78 -12.47
N PRO A 115 7.42 14.69 -11.82
CA PRO A 115 6.90 15.97 -11.32
C PRO A 115 6.23 16.84 -12.40
N ASP A 116 6.79 16.86 -13.62
CA ASP A 116 6.24 17.64 -14.75
C ASP A 116 4.83 17.18 -15.18
N GLU A 117 4.43 15.96 -14.80
CA GLU A 117 3.13 15.39 -15.13
C GLU A 117 2.24 15.14 -13.91
N GLN A 118 2.66 15.60 -12.73
CA GLN A 118 1.94 15.40 -11.48
C GLN A 118 0.48 15.87 -11.59
N GLY A 119 0.23 17.01 -12.23
CA GLY A 119 -1.13 17.54 -12.43
C GLY A 119 -2.02 16.60 -13.25
N ARG A 120 -1.45 15.94 -14.27
CA ARG A 120 -2.17 15.01 -15.14
C ARG A 120 -2.57 13.75 -14.40
N TYR A 121 -1.63 13.13 -13.67
CA TYR A 121 -1.90 11.94 -12.87
C TYR A 121 -2.84 12.23 -11.71
N GLY A 122 -2.65 13.35 -11.01
CA GLY A 122 -3.54 13.79 -9.93
C GLY A 122 -4.97 14.01 -10.40
N THR A 123 -5.15 14.72 -11.51
CA THR A 123 -6.49 14.98 -12.08
C THR A 123 -7.20 13.69 -12.47
N ALA A 124 -6.50 12.76 -13.12
CA ALA A 124 -7.11 11.48 -13.50
C ALA A 124 -7.52 10.63 -12.28
N ALA A 125 -6.66 10.57 -11.26
CA ALA A 125 -6.97 9.88 -10.00
C ALA A 125 -8.18 10.52 -9.29
N ASP A 126 -8.24 11.85 -9.20
CA ASP A 126 -9.34 12.57 -8.55
C ASP A 126 -10.66 12.39 -9.30
N GLN A 127 -10.65 12.48 -10.64
CA GLN A 127 -11.83 12.25 -11.47
C GLN A 127 -12.33 10.79 -11.38
N TRP A 128 -11.43 9.82 -11.35
CA TRP A 128 -11.82 8.41 -11.17
C TRP A 128 -12.42 8.18 -9.78
N ALA A 129 -11.76 8.72 -8.74
CA ALA A 129 -12.20 8.58 -7.36
C ALA A 129 -13.56 9.23 -7.13
N SER A 130 -13.85 10.38 -7.77
CA SER A 130 -15.13 11.06 -7.65
C SER A 130 -16.28 10.24 -8.24
N ARG A 131 -16.07 9.56 -9.38
CA ARG A 131 -17.08 8.70 -10.01
C ARG A 131 -17.38 7.45 -9.18
N ASN A 132 -16.36 6.89 -8.54
CA ASN A 132 -16.45 5.59 -7.85
C ASN A 132 -16.61 5.69 -6.33
N LYS A 133 -16.63 6.91 -5.75
CA LYS A 133 -16.66 7.15 -4.29
C LYS A 133 -17.81 6.41 -3.58
N ALA A 134 -19.03 6.50 -4.10
CA ALA A 134 -20.20 5.87 -3.48
C ALA A 134 -20.06 4.33 -3.45
N MET A 135 -19.43 3.75 -4.47
CA MET A 135 -19.21 2.30 -4.56
C MET A 135 -18.14 1.82 -3.61
N ALA A 136 -17.04 2.57 -3.47
CA ALA A 136 -16.02 2.29 -2.47
C ALA A 136 -16.59 2.35 -1.04
N GLN A 137 -17.43 3.34 -0.75
CA GLN A 137 -18.12 3.42 0.55
C GLN A 137 -19.05 2.24 0.78
N ARG A 138 -19.86 1.87 -0.23
CA ARG A 138 -20.72 0.69 -0.14
C ARG A 138 -19.93 -0.60 0.08
N ALA A 139 -18.78 -0.77 -0.57
CA ALA A 139 -17.91 -1.92 -0.37
C ALA A 139 -17.37 -1.99 1.07
N LEU A 140 -16.98 -0.85 1.66
CA LEU A 140 -16.55 -0.77 3.07
C LEU A 140 -17.68 -1.11 4.05
N ASP A 141 -18.91 -0.64 3.77
CA ASP A 141 -20.08 -0.97 4.59
C ASP A 141 -20.38 -2.47 4.55
N VAL A 142 -20.38 -3.06 3.35
CA VAL A 142 -20.60 -4.51 3.18
C VAL A 142 -19.48 -5.29 3.88
N ALA A 143 -18.22 -4.92 3.70
CA ALA A 143 -17.10 -5.56 4.38
C ALA A 143 -17.26 -5.49 5.92
N GLY A 144 -17.64 -4.33 6.47
CA GLY A 144 -17.91 -4.17 7.90
C GLY A 144 -19.06 -5.06 8.40
N SER A 145 -20.11 -5.21 7.60
CA SER A 145 -21.25 -6.07 7.95
C SER A 145 -20.95 -7.58 7.86
N LEU A 146 -20.05 -7.99 6.96
CA LEU A 146 -19.68 -9.39 6.78
C LEU A 146 -18.57 -9.84 7.74
N LEU A 147 -17.60 -8.98 7.99
CA LEU A 147 -16.36 -9.33 8.69
C LEU A 147 -16.28 -8.77 10.12
N GLY A 148 -17.23 -7.91 10.51
CA GLY A 148 -17.11 -7.09 11.70
C GLY A 148 -16.05 -5.98 11.54
N GLU A 149 -15.85 -5.22 12.61
CA GLU A 149 -14.93 -4.07 12.60
C GLU A 149 -13.46 -4.49 12.47
N ASP A 150 -13.03 -5.50 13.23
CA ASP A 150 -11.66 -6.02 13.19
C ASP A 150 -11.32 -6.61 11.82
N GLY A 151 -12.21 -7.43 11.25
CA GLY A 151 -12.02 -8.03 9.94
C GLY A 151 -12.00 -6.98 8.82
N ARG A 152 -12.81 -5.93 8.91
CA ARG A 152 -12.75 -4.77 7.99
C ARG A 152 -11.40 -4.06 8.06
N MET A 153 -10.87 -3.83 9.26
CA MET A 153 -9.57 -3.20 9.46
C MET A 153 -8.44 -4.09 8.92
N GLN A 154 -8.49 -5.39 9.16
CA GLN A 154 -7.54 -6.34 8.63
C GLN A 154 -7.59 -6.37 7.10
N LEU A 155 -8.78 -6.49 6.51
CA LEU A 155 -8.99 -6.42 5.06
C LEU A 155 -8.34 -5.16 4.50
N ARG A 156 -8.69 -3.99 5.02
CA ARG A 156 -8.14 -2.71 4.56
C ARG A 156 -6.62 -2.69 4.64
N SER A 157 -6.03 -3.18 5.72
CA SER A 157 -4.56 -3.24 5.87
C SER A 157 -3.89 -4.11 4.81
N VAL A 158 -4.55 -5.18 4.37
CA VAL A 158 -4.05 -6.09 3.32
C VAL A 158 -4.13 -5.40 1.95
N VAL A 159 -5.29 -4.86 1.58
CA VAL A 159 -5.44 -4.18 0.27
C VAL A 159 -4.59 -2.93 0.16
N VAL A 160 -4.46 -2.12 1.22
CA VAL A 160 -3.56 -0.96 1.23
C VAL A 160 -2.11 -1.41 0.99
N ARG A 161 -1.66 -2.46 1.68
CA ARG A 161 -0.30 -2.97 1.51
C ARG A 161 -0.06 -3.52 0.11
N GLU A 162 -1.04 -4.24 -0.45
CA GLU A 162 -0.95 -4.77 -1.80
C GLU A 162 -0.90 -3.66 -2.85
N ALA A 163 -1.74 -2.62 -2.72
CA ALA A 163 -1.74 -1.44 -3.56
C ALA A 163 -0.38 -0.71 -3.52
N HIS A 164 0.13 -0.43 -2.32
CA HIS A 164 1.45 0.18 -2.14
C HIS A 164 2.56 -0.69 -2.71
N ASN A 165 2.57 -1.99 -2.46
CA ASN A 165 3.57 -2.89 -3.02
C ASN A 165 3.53 -2.92 -4.55
N SER A 166 2.35 -2.81 -5.15
CA SER A 166 2.19 -2.72 -6.61
C SER A 166 2.81 -1.44 -7.16
N ALA A 167 2.50 -0.30 -6.54
CA ALA A 167 3.06 0.99 -6.93
C ALA A 167 4.58 1.09 -6.67
N ASP A 168 5.06 0.58 -5.53
CA ASP A 168 6.48 0.55 -5.18
C ASP A 168 7.30 -0.28 -6.18
N ARG A 169 6.77 -1.41 -6.65
CA ARG A 169 7.42 -2.20 -7.71
C ARG A 169 7.56 -1.37 -8.99
N ALA A 170 6.56 -0.57 -9.34
CA ALA A 170 6.64 0.32 -10.48
C ALA A 170 7.62 1.49 -10.29
N ALA A 171 7.81 1.97 -9.06
CA ALA A 171 8.81 3.01 -8.76
C ALA A 171 10.27 2.50 -8.76
N ARG A 172 10.49 1.21 -8.47
CA ARG A 172 11.84 0.63 -8.36
C ARG A 172 12.44 0.16 -9.68
N VAL A 173 11.66 0.11 -10.76
CA VAL A 173 12.14 -0.25 -12.10
C VAL A 173 12.77 0.96 -12.81
N PRO A 174 13.59 0.76 -13.87
CA PRO A 174 14.14 1.86 -14.65
C PRO A 174 13.05 2.82 -15.14
N THR A 175 13.39 4.11 -15.24
CA THR A 175 12.45 5.19 -15.56
C THR A 175 11.51 4.90 -16.74
N PRO A 176 11.96 4.29 -17.87
CA PRO A 176 11.04 3.95 -18.96
C PRO A 176 9.95 2.95 -18.56
N ALA A 177 10.27 1.95 -17.74
CA ALA A 177 9.29 0.97 -17.27
C ALA A 177 8.32 1.57 -16.25
N ALA A 178 8.82 2.42 -15.33
CA ALA A 178 7.98 3.18 -14.41
C ALA A 178 7.00 4.09 -15.17
N LYS A 179 7.49 4.72 -16.25
CA LYS A 179 6.68 5.57 -17.12
C LYS A 179 5.56 4.78 -17.79
N THR A 180 5.89 3.64 -18.40
CA THR A 180 4.89 2.75 -19.01
C THR A 180 3.81 2.35 -18.02
N TRP A 181 4.18 1.97 -16.78
CA TRP A 181 3.21 1.65 -15.75
C TRP A 181 2.28 2.83 -15.43
N CYS A 182 2.82 4.04 -15.29
CA CYS A 182 2.00 5.23 -15.06
C CYS A 182 1.06 5.56 -16.24
N GLU A 183 1.50 5.40 -17.48
CA GLU A 183 0.66 5.61 -18.66
C GLU A 183 -0.43 4.54 -18.81
N ASP A 184 -0.10 3.27 -18.57
CA ASP A 184 -1.07 2.18 -18.55
C ASP A 184 -2.15 2.43 -17.51
N ARG A 185 -1.71 2.82 -16.31
CA ARG A 185 -2.60 3.09 -15.19
C ARG A 185 -3.46 4.34 -15.44
N LEU A 186 -2.92 5.36 -16.09
CA LEU A 186 -3.68 6.52 -16.53
C LEU A 186 -4.80 6.14 -17.51
N ARG A 187 -4.53 5.23 -18.45
CA ARG A 187 -5.55 4.71 -19.39
C ARG A 187 -6.64 3.91 -18.68
N ASP A 188 -6.28 3.10 -17.70
CA ASP A 188 -7.25 2.31 -16.92
C ASP A 188 -8.20 3.18 -16.08
N LEU A 189 -7.76 4.39 -15.68
CA LEU A 189 -8.56 5.36 -14.90
C LEU A 189 -9.51 6.21 -15.76
N ALA A 190 -9.36 6.19 -17.09
CA ALA A 190 -10.27 6.89 -17.99
C ALA A 190 -11.71 6.35 -17.82
N PRO A 191 -12.75 7.16 -18.10
CA PRO A 191 -14.14 6.69 -18.06
C PRO A 191 -14.34 5.40 -18.86
N GLY A 192 -14.84 4.35 -18.21
CA GLY A 192 -15.05 3.03 -18.82
C GLY A 192 -13.78 2.18 -18.98
N GLY A 193 -12.64 2.67 -18.50
CA GLY A 193 -11.39 1.92 -18.40
C GLY A 193 -11.50 0.73 -17.44
N LYS A 194 -10.44 -0.10 -17.39
CA LYS A 194 -10.45 -1.36 -16.63
C LYS A 194 -10.84 -1.18 -15.17
N SER A 195 -10.51 -0.05 -14.57
CA SER A 195 -10.79 0.19 -13.16
C SER A 195 -12.23 0.56 -12.89
N ASP A 196 -12.86 1.28 -13.81
CA ASP A 196 -14.32 1.45 -13.78
C ASP A 196 -15.00 0.09 -13.96
N GLN A 197 -14.47 -0.80 -14.80
CA GLN A 197 -15.03 -2.15 -15.00
C GLN A 197 -14.91 -3.02 -13.74
N VAL A 198 -13.77 -2.99 -13.05
CA VAL A 198 -13.59 -3.69 -11.75
C VAL A 198 -14.61 -3.20 -10.73
N VAL A 199 -14.78 -1.87 -10.60
CA VAL A 199 -15.74 -1.30 -9.65
C VAL A 199 -17.18 -1.62 -10.03
N GLN A 200 -17.53 -1.56 -11.31
CA GLN A 200 -18.87 -1.88 -11.79
C GLN A 200 -19.22 -3.37 -11.59
N ALA A 201 -18.28 -4.27 -11.84
CA ALA A 201 -18.45 -5.69 -11.58
C ALA A 201 -18.67 -5.97 -10.08
N GLY A 202 -17.85 -5.35 -9.23
CA GLY A 202 -18.02 -5.44 -7.78
C GLY A 202 -19.36 -4.85 -7.32
N HIS A 203 -19.77 -3.71 -7.88
CA HIS A 203 -21.06 -3.09 -7.58
C HIS A 203 -22.24 -3.99 -7.93
N ALA A 204 -22.23 -4.65 -9.08
CA ALA A 204 -23.31 -5.57 -9.47
C ALA A 204 -23.54 -6.67 -8.41
N VAL A 205 -22.47 -7.17 -7.80
CA VAL A 205 -22.54 -8.14 -6.70
C VAL A 205 -23.00 -7.47 -5.40
N LEU A 206 -22.37 -6.36 -5.01
CA LEU A 206 -22.64 -5.66 -3.74
C LEU A 206 -24.03 -5.02 -3.66
N ALA A 207 -24.64 -4.71 -4.80
CA ALA A 207 -26.01 -4.20 -4.90
C ALA A 207 -27.06 -5.22 -4.44
N THR A 208 -26.75 -6.52 -4.54
CA THR A 208 -27.63 -7.60 -4.07
C THR A 208 -27.59 -7.80 -2.56
N TYR A 209 -26.57 -7.25 -1.87
CA TYR A 209 -26.42 -7.41 -0.44
C TYR A 209 -27.55 -6.71 0.34
N ARG A 210 -28.25 -7.48 1.16
CA ARG A 210 -29.22 -7.00 2.13
C ARG A 210 -28.67 -7.28 3.54
N PRO A 211 -28.48 -6.25 4.38
CA PRO A 211 -28.07 -6.50 5.76
C PRO A 211 -29.17 -7.29 6.47
N GLN A 212 -28.81 -8.36 7.16
CA GLN A 212 -29.77 -9.12 7.96
C GLN A 212 -30.02 -8.36 9.27
N GLY A 213 -31.27 -7.94 9.51
CA GLY A 213 -31.71 -7.43 10.81
C GLY A 213 -31.45 -5.94 11.10
N ARG A 214 -31.85 -5.04 10.21
CA ARG A 214 -32.18 -3.66 10.58
C ARG A 214 -33.67 -3.40 10.41
#